data_AF-A0A292SFE4-F1
#
_entry.id   AF-A0A292SFE4-F1
#
_cell.length_a   1.000
_cell.length_b   1.000
_cell.length_c   1.000
_cell.angle_alpha   90.00
_cell.angle_beta   90.00
_cell.angle_gamma   90.00
#
_symmetry.space_group_name_H-M   'P 1'
#
loop_
_entity.id
_entity.type
_entity.pdbx_description
1 polymer ?
#
loop_
_entity_poly.entity_id
_entity_poly.type
_entity_poly.pdbx_seq_one_letter_code
_entity_poly.pdbx_strand_id
1 'polypeptide(L)' 'MVNVAINGFGRIGRNTLRAAIEEGIFDKINYV' A
#
# COMPACT_ATOMS: atom_id res chain seq x y z
N MET A 1 -2.87 -13.08 -7.90
CA MET A 1 -2.40 -11.97 -7.02
C MET A 1 -3.09 -10.71 -7.49
N VAL A 2 -3.70 -9.94 -6.58
CA VAL A 2 -4.45 -8.73 -6.92
C VAL A 2 -3.51 -7.53 -6.90
N ASN A 3 -3.56 -6.72 -7.97
CA ASN A 3 -2.80 -5.48 -8.06
C ASN A 3 -3.57 -4.35 -7.35
N VAL A 4 -2.90 -3.62 -6.48
CA VAL A 4 -3.48 -2.53 -5.70
C VAL A 4 -2.65 -1.27 -5.91
N ALA A 5 -3.27 -0.19 -6.36
CA ALA A 5 -2.64 1.12 -6.48
C ALA A 5 -3.16 2.09 -5.42
N ILE A 6 -2.31 3.01 -4.96
CA ILE A 6 -2.73 4.15 -4.14
C ILE A 6 -3.00 5.33 -5.05
N ASN A 7 -4.27 5.63 -5.32
CA ASN A 7 -4.64 6.78 -6.14
C ASN A 7 -4.62 8.07 -5.30
N GLY A 8 -3.44 8.68 -5.22
CA GLY A 8 -3.20 9.96 -4.55
C GLY A 8 -2.25 9.84 -3.35
N PHE A 9 -1.14 10.57 -3.40
CA PHE A 9 -0.05 10.46 -2.43
C PHE A 9 -0.03 11.60 -1.38
N GLY A 10 -1.22 12.00 -0.94
CA GLY A 10 -1.42 12.97 0.14
C GLY A 10 -1.17 12.38 1.52
N ARG A 11 -1.69 13.04 2.57
CA ARG A 11 -1.56 12.58 3.97
C ARG A 11 -2.11 11.16 4.16
N ILE A 12 -3.22 10.82 3.50
CA ILE A 12 -3.83 9.48 3.56
C ILE A 12 -2.96 8.47 2.81
N GLY A 13 -2.63 8.72 1.54
CA GLY A 13 -1.84 7.78 0.72
C GLY A 13 -0.49 7.40 1.35
N ARG A 14 0.21 8.36 1.96
CA ARG A 14 1.48 8.09 2.67
C ARG A 14 1.30 7.23 3.92
N ASN A 15 0.25 7.47 4.69
CA ASN A 15 -0.05 6.65 5.88
C ASN A 15 -0.50 5.24 5.50
N THR A 16 -1.27 5.09 4.41
CA THR A 16 -1.63 3.78 3.86
C THR A 16 -0.39 3.01 3.44
N LEU A 17 0.56 3.63 2.72
CA LEU A 17 1.82 2.98 2.36
C LEU A 17 2.64 2.62 3.61
N ARG A 18 2.75 3.53 4.59
CA ARG A 18 3.47 3.26 5.85
C ARG A 18 2.90 2.05 6.58
N ALA A 19 1.58 1.97 6.72
CA ALA A 19 0.92 0.83 7.36
C ALA A 19 1.17 -0.47 6.58
N ALA A 20 1.12 -0.44 5.25
CA ALA A 20 1.40 -1.62 4.43
C ALA A 20 2.85 -2.12 4.60
N ILE A 21 3.81 -1.20 4.75
CA ILE A 21 5.22 -1.54 5.03
C ILE A 21 5.36 -2.17 6.41
N GLU A 22 4.77 -1.57 7.44
CA GLU A 22 4.87 -2.04 8.83
C GLU A 22 4.22 -3.43 9.02
N GLU A 23 3.11 -3.69 8.34
CA GLU A 23 2.37 -4.96 8.41
C GLU A 23 2.93 -6.04 7.47
N GLY A 24 3.90 -5.71 6.59
CA GLY A 24 4.54 -6.67 5.70
C GLY A 24 3.59 -7.36 4.71
N ILE A 25 2.55 -6.65 4.23
CA ILE A 25 1.46 -7.29 3.46
C ILE A 25 1.79 -7.56 1.98
N PHE A 26 3.02 -7.27 1.54
CA PHE A 26 3.46 -7.38 0.15
C PHE A 26 3.43 -8.82 -0.39
N ASP A 27 3.47 -9.83 0.48
CA ASP A 27 3.33 -11.24 0.07
C ASP A 27 1.88 -11.61 -0.30
N LYS A 28 0.90 -10.78 0.11
CA LYS A 28 -0.54 -11.03 -0.07
C LYS A 28 -1.13 -10.23 -1.24
N ILE A 29 -0.58 -9.04 -1.52
CA ILE A 29 -1.04 -8.12 -2.57
C ILE A 29 0.14 -7.46 -3.26
N ASN A 30 0.00 -7.25 -4.57
CA ASN A 30 1.02 -6.56 -5.35
C ASN A 30 0.70 -5.07 -5.41
N TYR A 31 1.49 -4.25 -4.71
CA TYR A 31 1.38 -2.80 -4.82
C TYR A 31 1.95 -2.31 -6.16
N VAL A 32 1.19 -1.50 -6.89
CA VAL A 32 1.57 -0.91 -8.19
C VAL A 32 1.43 0.60 -8.21
#